data_AF-A0A357TBD3-F1
#
_entry.id   AF-A0A357TBD3-F1
#
_cell.length_a   1.000
_cell.length_b   1.000
_cell.length_c   1.000
_cell.angle_alpha   90.00
_cell.angle_beta   90.00
_cell.angle_gamma   90.00
#
_symmetry.space_group_name_H-M   'P 1'
#
loop_
_entity.id
_entity.type
_entity.pdbx_description
1 polymer ?
#
loop_
_entity_poly.entity_id
_entity_poly.type
_entity_poly.pdbx_seq_one_letter_code
_entity_poly.pdbx_strand_id
1 'polypeptide(L)'
;MNIYDKALELAKLLADTKEYKDFTAAKENLSKNQICREILDNFRQVQLEVQVAELTGHEVDEEVKEQLERLYDIISTNPTITEYLEAEYRFSRLMSDIQKIIAEAVPEWFELDINRNALN
;
A
#
# COMPACT_ATOMS: atom_id res chain seq x y z
N MET A 1 6.72 32.00 -0.91
CA MET A 1 6.47 30.56 -0.85
C MET A 1 5.39 30.30 0.17
N ASN A 2 4.29 29.71 -0.27
CA ASN A 2 3.21 29.22 0.59
C ASN A 2 3.33 27.70 0.78
N ILE A 3 2.44 27.11 1.59
CA ILE A 3 2.43 25.67 1.85
C ILE A 3 2.18 24.83 0.59
N TYR A 4 1.37 25.33 -0.36
CA TYR A 4 1.10 24.65 -1.63
C TYR A 4 2.33 24.61 -2.54
N ASP A 5 3.16 25.66 -2.55
CA ASP A 5 4.43 25.68 -3.27
C ASP A 5 5.36 24.57 -2.75
N LYS A 6 5.41 24.39 -1.41
CA LYS A 6 6.18 23.31 -0.78
C LYS A 6 5.59 21.92 -1.03
N ALA A 7 4.28 21.79 -1.07
CA ALA A 7 3.62 20.53 -1.42
C ALA A 7 3.92 20.13 -2.88
N LEU A 8 3.91 21.08 -3.81
CA LEU A 8 4.28 20.86 -5.20
C LEU A 8 5.77 20.52 -5.36
N GLU A 9 6.65 21.15 -4.58
CA GLU A 9 8.07 20.81 -4.51
C GLU A 9 8.27 19.36 -4.03
N LEU A 10 7.60 18.97 -2.94
CA LEU A 10 7.62 17.60 -2.42
C LEU A 10 7.10 16.60 -3.47
N ALA A 11 6.00 16.90 -4.17
CA ALA A 11 5.46 16.04 -5.22
C ALA A 11 6.46 15.81 -6.36
N LYS A 12 7.20 16.85 -6.77
CA LYS A 12 8.27 16.72 -7.77
C LYS A 12 9.41 15.86 -7.27
N LEU A 13 9.87 16.08 -6.04
CA LEU A 13 10.95 15.29 -5.44
C LEU A 13 10.54 13.82 -5.31
N LEU A 14 9.31 13.55 -4.88
CA LEU A 14 8.71 12.21 -4.80
C LEU A 14 8.74 11.49 -6.15
N ALA A 15 8.30 12.16 -7.21
CA ALA A 15 8.32 11.60 -8.57
C ALA A 15 9.76 11.30 -9.06
N ASP A 16 10.75 11.99 -8.52
CA ASP A 16 12.16 11.79 -8.87
C ASP A 16 12.90 10.74 -8.02
N THR A 17 12.27 10.22 -6.97
CA THR A 17 12.85 9.18 -6.11
C THR A 17 13.14 7.89 -6.86
N LYS A 18 14.15 7.17 -6.38
CA LYS A 18 14.51 5.85 -6.93
C LYS A 18 13.35 4.87 -6.74
N GLU A 19 12.70 4.92 -5.58
CA GLU A 19 11.58 4.07 -5.21
C GLU A 19 10.41 4.20 -6.18
N TYR A 20 10.03 5.43 -6.55
CA TYR A 20 8.95 5.65 -7.52
C TYR A 20 9.35 5.23 -8.95
N LYS A 21 10.60 5.51 -9.35
CA LYS A 21 11.12 5.10 -10.66
C LYS A 21 11.21 3.57 -10.80
N ASP A 22 11.69 2.89 -9.77
CA ASP A 22 11.74 1.43 -9.72
C ASP A 22 10.32 0.84 -9.77
N PHE A 23 9.38 1.39 -8.99
CA PHE A 23 7.99 0.95 -8.97
C PHE A 23 7.32 1.10 -10.35
N THR A 24 7.47 2.25 -10.98
CA THR A 24 6.89 2.51 -12.31
C THR A 24 7.50 1.60 -13.38
N ALA A 25 8.82 1.39 -13.36
CA ALA A 25 9.47 0.46 -14.28
C ALA A 25 9.00 -1.00 -14.09
N ALA A 26 8.91 -1.47 -12.83
CA ALA A 26 8.41 -2.82 -12.53
C ALA A 26 6.94 -2.98 -12.94
N LYS A 27 6.11 -1.94 -12.71
CA LYS A 27 4.71 -1.90 -13.15
C LYS A 27 4.59 -1.99 -14.67
N GLU A 28 5.42 -1.26 -15.41
CA GLU A 28 5.44 -1.34 -16.86
C GLU A 28 5.84 -2.74 -17.36
N ASN A 29 6.84 -3.36 -16.73
CA ASN A 29 7.25 -4.72 -17.07
C ASN A 29 6.12 -5.73 -16.85
N LEU A 30 5.47 -5.69 -15.69
CA LEU A 30 4.31 -6.53 -15.37
C LEU A 30 3.13 -6.25 -16.32
N SER A 31 2.91 -5.00 -16.72
CA SER A 31 1.87 -4.61 -17.68
C SER A 31 2.09 -5.12 -19.11
N LYS A 32 3.25 -5.68 -19.42
CA LYS A 32 3.50 -6.34 -20.71
C LYS A 32 3.17 -7.84 -20.68
N ASN A 33 3.04 -8.43 -19.49
CA ASN A 33 2.72 -9.85 -19.32
C ASN A 33 1.30 -10.06 -18.79
N GLN A 34 0.37 -10.47 -19.67
CA GLN A 34 -1.04 -10.67 -19.33
C GLN A 34 -1.24 -11.72 -18.22
N ILE A 35 -0.49 -12.82 -18.26
CA ILE A 35 -0.60 -13.89 -17.27
C ILE A 35 -0.16 -13.38 -15.88
N CYS A 36 0.93 -12.60 -15.81
CA CYS A 36 1.39 -12.03 -14.54
C CYS A 36 0.37 -11.07 -13.93
N ARG A 37 -0.35 -10.30 -14.76
CA ARG A 37 -1.44 -9.44 -14.30
C ARG A 37 -2.58 -10.24 -13.70
N GLU A 38 -3.04 -11.27 -14.40
CA GLU A 38 -4.14 -12.12 -13.93
C GLU A 38 -3.82 -12.80 -12.60
N ILE A 39 -2.57 -13.29 -12.43
CA ILE A 39 -2.11 -13.85 -11.16
C ILE A 39 -2.14 -12.80 -10.05
N LEU A 40 -1.59 -11.61 -10.31
CA LEU A 40 -1.54 -10.53 -9.33
C LEU A 40 -2.95 -10.02 -8.94
N ASP A 41 -3.84 -9.87 -9.92
CA ASP A 41 -5.22 -9.43 -9.70
C ASP A 41 -6.00 -10.45 -8.85
N ASN A 42 -5.85 -11.75 -9.15
CA ASN A 42 -6.44 -12.81 -8.35
C ASN A 42 -5.88 -12.81 -6.92
N PHE A 43 -4.56 -12.69 -6.76
CA PHE A 43 -3.94 -12.58 -5.44
C PHE A 43 -4.50 -11.42 -4.63
N ARG A 44 -4.66 -10.23 -5.22
CA ARG A 44 -5.22 -9.05 -4.55
C ARG A 44 -6.67 -9.24 -4.13
N GLN A 45 -7.47 -9.87 -5.00
CA GLN A 45 -8.87 -10.16 -4.70
C GLN A 45 -9.00 -11.10 -3.50
N VAL A 46 -8.28 -12.22 -3.52
CA VAL A 46 -8.28 -13.20 -2.42
C VAL A 46 -7.72 -12.57 -1.14
N GLN A 47 -6.62 -11.81 -1.24
CA GLN A 47 -6.05 -11.11 -0.08
C GLN A 47 -7.06 -10.14 0.56
N LEU A 48 -7.82 -9.39 -0.25
CA LEU A 48 -8.85 -8.48 0.25
C LEU A 48 -9.99 -9.23 0.94
N GLU A 49 -10.44 -10.35 0.37
CA GLU A 49 -11.48 -11.19 0.98
C GLU A 49 -11.06 -11.69 2.37
N VAL A 50 -9.82 -12.16 2.50
CA VAL A 50 -9.24 -12.57 3.80
C VAL A 50 -9.20 -11.38 4.77
N GLN A 51 -8.69 -10.22 4.34
CA GLN A 51 -8.62 -9.03 5.20
C GLN A 51 -10.00 -8.56 5.68
N VAL A 52 -11.03 -8.60 4.82
CA VAL A 52 -12.40 -8.21 5.17
C VAL A 52 -13.01 -9.18 6.18
N ALA A 53 -12.80 -10.48 5.99
CA ALA A 53 -13.27 -11.49 6.94
C ALA A 53 -12.62 -11.31 8.33
N GLU A 54 -11.29 -11.10 8.38
CA GLU A 54 -10.56 -10.82 9.61
C GLU A 54 -11.07 -9.55 10.32
N LEU A 55 -11.26 -8.46 9.58
CA LEU A 55 -11.74 -7.18 10.13
C LEU A 55 -13.17 -7.27 10.68
N THR A 56 -14.02 -8.08 10.06
CA THR A 56 -15.42 -8.27 10.47
C THR A 56 -15.59 -9.36 11.53
N GLY A 57 -14.50 -10.03 11.93
CA GLY A 57 -14.52 -11.10 12.92
C GLY A 57 -15.16 -12.39 12.41
N HIS A 58 -15.29 -12.55 11.10
CA HIS A 58 -15.75 -13.80 10.48
C HIS A 58 -14.57 -14.76 10.30
N GLU A 59 -14.83 -16.06 10.42
CA GLU A 59 -13.85 -17.08 10.13
C GLU A 59 -13.59 -17.10 8.62
N VAL A 60 -12.31 -16.97 8.23
CA VAL A 60 -11.89 -17.08 6.84
C VAL A 60 -12.03 -18.54 6.42
N ASP A 61 -12.76 -18.80 5.33
CA ASP A 61 -12.91 -20.13 4.75
C ASP A 61 -11.54 -20.75 4.47
N GLU A 62 -11.37 -22.01 4.84
CA GLU A 62 -10.12 -22.74 4.64
C GLU A 62 -9.77 -22.85 3.15
N GLU A 63 -10.76 -22.96 2.27
CA GLU A 63 -10.54 -22.99 0.82
C GLU A 63 -9.90 -21.67 0.32
N VAL A 64 -10.31 -20.53 0.89
CA VAL A 64 -9.78 -19.20 0.56
C VAL A 64 -8.35 -19.05 1.08
N LYS A 65 -8.05 -19.56 2.28
CA LYS A 65 -6.67 -19.57 2.80
C LYS A 65 -5.76 -20.42 1.93
N GLU A 66 -6.16 -21.64 1.59
CA GLU A 66 -5.38 -22.51 0.72
C GLU A 66 -5.19 -21.88 -0.67
N GLN A 67 -6.21 -21.20 -1.20
CA GLN A 67 -6.09 -20.45 -2.46
C GLN A 67 -5.05 -19.34 -2.35
N LEU A 68 -5.05 -18.58 -1.26
CA LEU A 68 -4.07 -17.53 -1.01
C LEU A 68 -2.64 -18.09 -0.92
N GLU A 69 -2.44 -19.20 -0.21
CA GLU A 69 -1.15 -19.88 -0.10
C GLU A 69 -0.64 -20.35 -1.47
N ARG A 70 -1.49 -21.00 -2.28
CA ARG A 70 -1.12 -21.41 -3.64
C ARG A 70 -0.73 -20.23 -4.52
N LEU A 71 -1.46 -19.12 -4.44
CA LEU A 71 -1.14 -17.90 -5.19
C LEU A 71 0.20 -17.30 -4.72
N TYR A 72 0.47 -17.34 -3.43
CA TYR A 72 1.74 -16.88 -2.87
C TYR A 72 2.92 -17.71 -3.40
N ASP A 73 2.79 -19.04 -3.43
CA ASP A 73 3.81 -19.93 -3.99
C ASP A 73 4.10 -19.61 -5.45
N ILE A 74 3.05 -19.45 -6.27
CA ILE A 74 3.18 -19.07 -7.69
C ILE A 74 3.91 -17.73 -7.82
N ILE A 75 3.52 -16.73 -7.03
CA ILE A 75 4.12 -15.39 -7.05
C ILE A 75 5.60 -15.45 -6.67
N SER A 76 5.94 -16.19 -5.61
CA SER A 76 7.31 -16.29 -5.10
C SER A 76 8.29 -16.86 -6.12
N THR A 77 7.79 -17.68 -7.06
CA THR A 77 8.59 -18.25 -8.17
C THR A 77 8.58 -17.37 -9.42
N ASN A 78 7.75 -16.33 -9.47
CA ASN A 78 7.65 -15.42 -10.60
C ASN A 78 8.43 -14.11 -10.32
N PRO A 79 9.60 -13.92 -10.94
CA PRO A 79 10.44 -12.74 -10.68
C PRO A 79 9.76 -11.44 -11.12
N THR A 80 8.94 -11.45 -12.18
CA THR A 80 8.24 -10.24 -12.65
C THR A 80 7.22 -9.73 -11.63
N ILE A 81 6.49 -10.65 -10.99
CA ILE A 81 5.51 -10.26 -9.96
C ILE A 81 6.22 -9.90 -8.66
N THR A 82 7.23 -10.68 -8.25
CA THR A 82 8.00 -10.41 -7.03
C THR A 82 8.71 -9.05 -7.11
N GLU A 83 9.38 -8.73 -8.22
CA GLU A 83 10.02 -7.42 -8.43
C GLU A 83 9.02 -6.26 -8.32
N TYR A 84 7.82 -6.42 -8.89
CA TYR A 84 6.75 -5.44 -8.78
C TYR A 84 6.29 -5.24 -7.33
N LEU A 85 6.00 -6.33 -6.61
CA LEU A 85 5.51 -6.28 -5.23
C LEU A 85 6.56 -5.69 -4.27
N GLU A 86 7.83 -6.02 -4.45
CA GLU A 86 8.91 -5.43 -3.66
C GLU A 86 9.08 -3.93 -3.93
N ALA A 87 9.00 -3.51 -5.21
CA ALA A 87 9.08 -2.10 -5.56
C ALA A 87 7.88 -1.31 -5.03
N GLU A 88 6.68 -1.89 -5.11
CA GLU A 88 5.45 -1.35 -4.52
C GLU A 88 5.57 -1.19 -3.00
N TYR A 89 6.10 -2.21 -2.31
CA TYR A 89 6.33 -2.16 -0.86
C TYR A 89 7.31 -1.04 -0.47
N ARG A 90 8.44 -0.93 -1.17
CA ARG A 90 9.43 0.13 -0.89
C ARG A 90 8.84 1.52 -1.08
N PHE A 91 8.11 1.74 -2.17
CA PHE A 91 7.45 3.01 -2.43
C PHE A 91 6.35 3.30 -1.41
N SER A 92 5.56 2.29 -1.02
CA SER A 92 4.52 2.41 0.01
C SER A 92 5.10 2.85 1.34
N ARG A 93 6.21 2.23 1.79
CA ARG A 93 6.90 2.63 3.03
C ARG A 93 7.35 4.09 2.98
N LEU A 94 8.02 4.51 1.90
CA LEU A 94 8.44 5.90 1.71
C LEU A 94 7.25 6.87 1.82
N MET A 95 6.13 6.53 1.19
CA MET A 95 4.91 7.35 1.26
C MET A 95 4.31 7.38 2.65
N SER A 96 4.25 6.26 3.36
CA SER A 96 3.76 6.20 4.74
C SER A 96 4.60 7.04 5.70
N ASP A 97 5.93 7.01 5.56
CA ASP A 97 6.83 7.82 6.38
C ASP A 97 6.60 9.31 6.15
N ILE A 98 6.41 9.73 4.89
CA ILE A 98 6.10 11.13 4.55
C ILE A 98 4.72 11.54 5.08
N GLN A 99 3.71 10.70 4.92
CA GLN A 99 2.36 10.96 5.46
C GLN A 99 2.39 11.11 6.97
N LYS A 100 3.19 10.29 7.67
CA LYS A 100 3.40 10.38 9.11
C LYS A 100 4.04 11.70 9.51
N ILE A 101 5.11 12.13 8.83
CA ILE A 101 5.76 13.44 9.08
C ILE A 101 4.76 14.59 8.93
N ILE A 102 3.92 14.55 7.89
CA ILE A 102 2.89 15.56 7.65
C ILE A 102 1.83 15.54 8.75
N ALA A 103 1.36 14.35 9.15
CA ALA A 103 0.36 14.20 10.21
C ALA A 103 0.89 14.69 11.58
N GLU A 104 2.15 14.40 11.89
CA GLU A 104 2.82 14.86 13.11
C GLU A 104 2.99 16.38 13.20
N ALA A 105 2.90 17.11 12.07
CA ALA A 105 2.96 18.57 12.06
C ALA A 105 1.67 19.24 12.56
N VAL A 106 0.55 18.50 12.63
CA VAL A 106 -0.75 19.00 13.08
C VAL A 106 -1.40 18.00 14.04
N PRO A 107 -0.77 17.70 15.19
CA PRO A 107 -1.28 16.69 16.12
C PRO A 107 -2.69 17.06 16.65
N GLU A 108 -2.97 18.36 16.82
CA GLU A 108 -4.26 18.86 17.29
C GLU A 108 -5.41 18.54 16.33
N TRP A 109 -5.13 18.23 15.05
CA TRP A 109 -6.15 17.79 14.10
C TRP A 109 -6.76 16.44 14.50
N PHE A 110 -5.95 15.57 15.10
CA PHE A 110 -6.37 14.24 15.54
C PHE A 110 -6.83 14.22 17.00
N GLU A 111 -6.47 15.23 17.79
CA GLU A 111 -6.96 15.42 19.14
C GLU A 111 -8.36 16.04 19.12
N LEU A 112 -9.39 15.19 19.13
CA LEU A 112 -10.71 15.64 19.54
C LEU A 112 -10.66 15.97 21.04
N ASP A 113 -10.99 17.21 21.39
CA ASP A 113 -11.06 17.75 22.76
C ASP A 113 -12.26 17.14 23.52
N ILE A 114 -12.34 15.80 23.62
CA ILE A 114 -13.50 15.05 24.15
C ILE A 114 -13.63 15.22 25.68
N ASN A 115 -12.63 15.76 26.37
CA ASN A 115 -12.59 15.80 27.84
C ASN A 115 -12.42 17.19 28.47
N ARG A 116 -12.92 18.28 27.86
CA ARG A 116 -12.87 19.62 28.48
C ARG A 116 -14.14 20.11 29.17
N ASN A 117 -15.28 19.42 29.04
CA ASN A 117 -16.56 19.86 29.62
C ASN A 117 -17.30 18.84 30.51
N ALA A 118 -16.67 17.73 30.93
CA ALA A 118 -17.32 16.72 31.78
C ALA A 118 -17.12 16.94 33.30
N LEU A 119 -16.38 17.98 33.72
CA LEU A 119 -16.13 18.29 35.13
C LEU A 119 -16.13 19.81 35.35
N ASN A 120 -17.33 20.39 35.46
CA ASN A 120 -17.63 21.58 36.26
C ASN A 120 -19.12 21.59 36.58
#